data_AF-A0A429ENE9-F1
#
_entry.id   AF-A0A429ENE9-F1
#
_cell.length_a   1.000
_cell.length_b   1.000
_cell.length_c   1.000
_cell.angle_alpha   90.00
_cell.angle_beta   90.00
_cell.angle_gamma   90.00
#
_symmetry.space_group_name_H-M   'P 1'
#
loop_
_entity.id
_entity.type
_entity.pdbx_description
1 polymer ?
#
loop_
_entity_poly.entity_id
_entity_poly.type
_entity_poly.pdbx_seq_one_letter_code
_entity_poly.pdbx_strand_id
1 'polypeptide(L)'
;MTNEFDAEAPERAPEDGPDAETGAEVDEAEVDEVVRVLTDDLVVVLGAEPPDAPIGPGSTFFEDIGLESIEFAALAGRIRARHGDRVDLSEIVADLDVDEFADLTVADLARHIAVARHAPAGEDADG
;
A
#
# COMPACT_ATOMS: atom_id res chain seq x y z
N MET A 1 -0.79 -44.45 -19.21
CA MET A 1 -0.41 -43.05 -19.46
C MET A 1 -0.06 -42.47 -18.11
N THR A 2 1.21 -42.11 -17.94
CA THR A 2 1.80 -41.62 -16.70
C THR A 2 1.30 -40.20 -16.41
N ASN A 3 1.09 -39.92 -15.12
CA ASN A 3 0.65 -38.66 -14.56
C ASN A 3 1.77 -37.61 -14.65
N GLU A 4 1.50 -36.45 -15.24
CA GLU A 4 2.42 -35.31 -15.31
C GLU A 4 1.61 -34.02 -15.08
N PHE A 5 1.36 -33.71 -13.82
CA PHE A 5 1.15 -32.33 -13.38
C PHE A 5 2.34 -32.03 -12.48
N ASP A 6 3.37 -31.52 -13.15
CA ASP A 6 4.57 -30.99 -12.54
C ASP A 6 4.18 -29.81 -11.65
N ALA A 7 4.74 -29.80 -10.44
CA ALA A 7 4.52 -28.81 -9.43
C ALA A 7 5.62 -27.75 -9.53
N GLU A 8 5.25 -26.52 -9.87
CA GLU A 8 6.06 -25.34 -9.53
C GLU A 8 5.22 -24.45 -8.61
N ALA A 9 5.39 -24.66 -7.31
CA ALA A 9 5.14 -23.61 -6.34
C ALA A 9 6.22 -22.52 -6.55
N PRO A 10 5.91 -21.23 -6.51
CA PRO A 10 6.96 -20.21 -6.54
C PRO A 10 7.82 -20.39 -5.29
N GLU A 11 9.12 -20.61 -5.52
CA GLU A 11 10.14 -20.66 -4.48
C GLU A 11 10.13 -19.32 -3.74
N ARG A 12 9.61 -19.33 -2.51
CA ARG A 12 9.82 -18.25 -1.54
C ARG A 12 11.32 -18.10 -1.33
N ALA A 13 11.91 -17.05 -1.90
CA ALA A 13 13.25 -16.61 -1.54
C ALA A 13 13.29 -16.28 -0.03
N PRO A 14 14.41 -16.55 0.65
CA PRO A 14 14.50 -16.41 2.08
C PRO A 14 15.02 -15.02 2.51
N GLU A 15 14.68 -14.69 3.75
CA GLU A 15 15.40 -13.82 4.70
C GLU A 15 15.06 -12.32 4.69
N ASP A 16 14.31 -11.93 5.74
CA ASP A 16 14.75 -10.78 6.54
C ASP A 16 14.67 -11.20 8.02
N GLY A 17 15.84 -11.32 8.65
CA GLY A 17 15.94 -11.44 10.10
C GLY A 17 15.55 -10.12 10.76
N PRO A 18 15.23 -10.11 12.07
CA PRO A 18 14.83 -8.88 12.75
C PRO A 18 16.07 -8.01 13.03
N ASP A 19 16.51 -7.25 12.04
CA ASP A 19 17.46 -6.17 12.21
C ASP A 19 16.72 -4.90 12.62
N ALA A 20 16.68 -4.68 13.94
CA ALA A 20 16.14 -3.49 14.56
C ALA A 20 17.08 -2.29 14.34
N GLU A 21 16.71 -1.36 13.44
CA GLU A 21 17.32 -0.03 13.34
C GLU A 21 16.26 1.08 13.39
N THR A 22 15.85 1.41 14.63
CA THR A 22 15.22 2.66 15.12
C THR A 22 14.74 3.70 14.09
N GLY A 23 13.41 3.84 13.95
CA GLY A 23 12.76 5.03 13.39
C GLY A 23 11.25 4.88 13.39
N ALA A 24 10.56 5.39 14.43
CA ALA A 24 9.11 5.27 14.65
C ALA A 24 8.59 3.86 14.37
N GLU A 25 8.60 2.98 15.37
CA GLU A 25 7.94 1.67 15.30
C GLU A 25 6.47 1.88 14.94
N VAL A 26 6.16 1.84 13.64
CA VAL A 26 4.81 1.92 13.16
C VAL A 26 4.12 0.68 13.71
N ASP A 27 3.15 0.89 14.59
CA ASP A 27 2.43 -0.20 15.22
C ASP A 27 1.89 -1.12 14.10
N GLU A 28 2.30 -2.40 14.08
CA GLU A 28 1.86 -3.34 13.05
C GLU A 28 0.34 -3.49 13.05
N ALA A 29 -0.29 -3.30 14.21
CA ALA A 29 -1.74 -3.21 14.35
C ALA A 29 -2.34 -1.97 13.66
N GLU A 30 -1.64 -0.84 13.66
CA GLU A 30 -2.05 0.35 12.92
C GLU A 30 -1.89 0.13 11.41
N VAL A 31 -0.79 -0.48 10.97
CA VAL A 31 -0.62 -0.86 9.55
C VAL A 31 -1.75 -1.79 9.12
N ASP A 32 -2.10 -2.81 9.90
CA ASP A 32 -3.20 -3.72 9.60
C ASP A 32 -4.57 -3.00 9.54
N GLU A 33 -4.79 -2.02 10.43
CA GLU A 33 -5.97 -1.15 10.36
C GLU A 33 -6.00 -0.36 9.05
N VAL A 34 -4.89 0.27 8.68
CA VAL A 34 -4.78 1.05 7.44
C VAL A 34 -4.97 0.16 6.21
N VAL A 35 -4.39 -1.04 6.18
CA VAL A 35 -4.60 -2.02 5.09
C VAL A 35 -6.08 -2.32 4.93
N ARG A 36 -6.80 -2.62 6.02
CA ARG A 36 -8.24 -2.89 5.94
C ARG A 36 -9.03 -1.71 5.39
N VAL A 37 -8.66 -0.49 5.79
CA VAL A 37 -9.28 0.74 5.28
C VAL A 37 -8.99 0.92 3.79
N LEU A 38 -7.74 0.73 3.37
CA LEU A 38 -7.34 0.81 1.96
C LEU A 38 -8.10 -0.22 1.12
N THR A 39 -8.22 -1.47 1.58
CA THR A 39 -8.98 -2.51 0.88
C THR A 39 -10.45 -2.13 0.71
N ASP A 40 -11.09 -1.54 1.72
CA ASP A 40 -12.47 -1.04 1.62
C ASP A 40 -12.56 0.11 0.60
N ASP A 41 -11.68 1.11 0.70
CA ASP A 41 -11.66 2.24 -0.23
C ASP A 41 -11.40 1.79 -1.67
N LEU A 42 -10.52 0.80 -1.88
CA LEU A 42 -10.23 0.17 -3.17
C LEU A 42 -11.45 -0.48 -3.79
N VAL A 43 -12.23 -1.27 -3.03
CA VAL A 43 -13.48 -1.88 -3.53
C VAL A 43 -14.45 -0.79 -4.00
N VAL A 44 -14.54 0.32 -3.28
CA VAL A 44 -15.42 1.42 -3.67
C VAL A 44 -14.86 2.21 -4.88
N VAL A 45 -13.54 2.21 -5.11
CA VAL A 45 -12.91 2.88 -6.27
C VAL A 45 -13.12 2.03 -7.53
N LEU A 46 -12.84 0.73 -7.44
CA LEU A 46 -13.04 -0.25 -8.51
C LEU A 46 -14.53 -0.41 -8.86
N GLY A 47 -15.42 -0.16 -7.90
CA GLY A 47 -16.85 0.00 -8.16
C GLY A 47 -17.54 -1.32 -8.50
N ALA A 48 -18.10 -1.42 -9.70
CA ALA A 48 -18.90 -2.57 -10.11
C ALA A 48 -18.06 -3.76 -10.62
N GLU A 49 -16.78 -3.53 -10.90
CA GLU A 49 -15.83 -4.52 -11.39
C GLU A 49 -14.74 -4.74 -10.32
N PRO A 50 -15.01 -5.57 -9.30
CA PRO A 50 -14.00 -5.93 -8.32
C PRO A 50 -12.91 -6.81 -8.98
N PRO A 51 -11.72 -6.90 -8.36
CA PRO A 51 -10.64 -7.71 -8.90
C PRO A 51 -11.01 -9.20 -8.84
N ASP A 52 -10.49 -9.99 -9.79
CA ASP A 52 -10.71 -11.44 -9.85
C ASP A 52 -10.11 -12.19 -8.63
N ALA A 53 -9.15 -11.56 -7.94
CA ALA A 53 -8.49 -12.07 -6.75
C ALA A 53 -8.76 -11.17 -5.52
N PRO A 54 -8.78 -11.75 -4.29
CA PRO A 54 -8.91 -10.96 -3.08
C PRO A 54 -7.71 -10.02 -2.90
N ILE A 55 -8.00 -8.75 -2.63
CA ILE A 55 -6.99 -7.73 -2.30
C ILE A 55 -6.39 -8.07 -0.93
N GLY A 56 -5.09 -8.32 -0.89
CA GLY A 56 -4.32 -8.57 0.32
C GLY A 56 -3.25 -7.52 0.56
N PRO A 57 -2.55 -7.58 1.72
CA PRO A 57 -1.46 -6.66 2.04
C PRO A 57 -0.31 -6.71 1.03
N GLY A 58 -0.03 -7.88 0.44
CA GLY A 58 1.01 -8.04 -0.58
C GLY A 58 0.54 -7.83 -2.01
N SER A 59 -0.73 -7.45 -2.23
CA SER A 59 -1.22 -7.18 -3.59
C SER A 59 -0.68 -5.85 -4.10
N THR A 60 -0.13 -5.86 -5.30
CA THR A 60 0.32 -4.64 -5.99
C THR A 60 -0.86 -3.86 -6.57
N PHE A 61 -0.81 -2.51 -6.53
CA PHE A 61 -1.91 -1.70 -7.05
C PHE A 61 -2.12 -1.89 -8.56
N PHE A 62 -1.04 -1.97 -9.32
CA PHE A 62 -1.09 -1.97 -10.79
C PHE A 62 -1.12 -3.36 -11.41
N GLU A 63 -0.41 -4.34 -10.86
CA GLU A 63 -0.31 -5.68 -11.46
C GLU A 63 -1.36 -6.66 -10.92
N ASP A 64 -1.50 -6.79 -9.59
CA ASP A 64 -2.47 -7.71 -8.96
C ASP A 64 -3.90 -7.17 -8.99
N ILE A 65 -4.07 -5.91 -8.56
CA ILE A 65 -5.41 -5.31 -8.43
C ILE A 65 -5.84 -4.70 -9.77
N GLY A 66 -4.88 -4.33 -10.62
CA GLY A 66 -5.16 -3.78 -11.94
C GLY A 66 -5.72 -2.35 -11.89
N LEU A 67 -5.38 -1.56 -10.86
CA LEU A 67 -5.81 -0.16 -10.82
C LEU A 67 -5.22 0.59 -12.01
N GLU A 68 -6.07 1.28 -12.76
CA GLU A 68 -5.54 2.28 -13.67
C GLU A 68 -5.10 3.55 -12.91
N SER A 69 -4.27 4.34 -13.56
CA SER A 69 -3.83 5.65 -13.05
C SER A 69 -4.98 6.58 -12.62
N ILE A 70 -6.17 6.44 -13.22
CA ILE A 70 -7.36 7.22 -12.89
C ILE A 70 -7.99 6.71 -11.59
N GLU A 71 -8.16 5.41 -11.41
CA GLU A 71 -8.56 4.83 -10.12
C GLU A 71 -7.58 5.19 -9.02
N PHE A 72 -6.27 5.15 -9.29
CA PHE A 72 -5.27 5.53 -8.31
C PHE A 72 -5.42 7.00 -7.87
N ALA A 73 -5.65 7.92 -8.81
CA ALA A 73 -5.95 9.31 -8.49
C ALA A 73 -7.27 9.47 -7.68
N ALA A 74 -8.27 8.64 -7.94
CA ALA A 74 -9.51 8.62 -7.16
C ALA A 74 -9.29 8.10 -5.73
N LEU A 75 -8.44 7.07 -5.57
CA LEU A 75 -8.00 6.56 -4.27
C LEU A 75 -7.26 7.64 -3.47
N ALA A 76 -6.34 8.37 -4.12
CA ALA A 76 -5.63 9.50 -3.53
C ALA A 76 -6.60 10.54 -2.93
N GLY A 77 -7.62 10.91 -3.71
CA GLY A 77 -8.65 11.85 -3.28
C GLY A 77 -9.45 11.36 -2.08
N ARG A 78 -9.76 10.06 -1.99
CA ARG A 78 -10.47 9.47 -0.85
C ARG A 78 -9.61 9.41 0.41
N ILE A 79 -8.36 8.97 0.28
CA ILE A 79 -7.41 8.91 1.39
C ILE A 79 -7.25 10.31 2.00
N ARG A 80 -7.05 11.33 1.16
CA ARG A 80 -6.98 12.73 1.62
C ARG A 80 -8.27 13.20 2.28
N ALA A 81 -9.44 12.82 1.76
CA ALA A 81 -10.72 13.18 2.38
C ALA A 81 -10.94 12.50 3.76
N ARG A 82 -10.43 11.27 3.94
CA ARG A 82 -10.57 10.47 5.16
C ARG A 82 -9.55 10.86 6.24
N HIS A 83 -8.30 11.10 5.85
CA HIS A 83 -7.18 11.36 6.76
C HIS A 83 -6.82 12.85 6.90
N GLY A 84 -7.41 13.72 6.06
CA GLY A 84 -7.15 15.15 6.02
C GLY A 84 -5.78 15.48 5.44
N ASP A 85 -5.34 16.73 5.60
CA ASP A 85 -4.05 17.23 5.07
C ASP A 85 -2.81 16.63 5.73
N ARG A 86 -2.97 15.71 6.69
CA ARG A 86 -1.83 14.99 7.30
C ARG A 86 -1.30 13.85 6.43
N VAL A 87 -2.09 13.39 5.46
CA VAL A 87 -1.73 12.29 4.57
C VAL A 87 -2.03 12.73 3.15
N ASP A 88 -1.00 13.08 2.39
CA ASP A 88 -1.09 13.37 0.97
C ASP A 88 -0.45 12.24 0.16
N LEU A 89 -1.29 11.43 -0.50
CA LEU A 89 -0.80 10.35 -1.35
C LEU A 89 0.07 10.88 -2.50
N SER A 90 -0.20 12.09 -2.98
CA SER A 90 0.59 12.71 -4.06
C SER A 90 2.01 13.01 -3.59
N GLU A 91 2.18 13.40 -2.33
CA GLU A 91 3.49 13.63 -1.72
C GLU A 91 4.22 12.30 -1.49
N ILE A 92 3.52 11.29 -0.95
CA ILE A 92 4.07 9.94 -0.75
C ILE A 92 4.57 9.38 -2.08
N VAL A 93 3.76 9.45 -3.14
CA VAL A 93 4.13 8.92 -4.47
C VAL A 93 5.21 9.74 -5.15
N ALA A 94 5.31 11.04 -4.86
CA ALA A 94 6.37 11.88 -5.42
C ALA A 94 7.78 11.54 -4.88
N ASP A 95 7.85 10.87 -3.72
CA ASP A 95 9.10 10.38 -3.13
C ASP A 95 9.52 9.02 -3.71
N LEU A 96 8.59 8.28 -4.34
CA LEU A 96 8.85 6.96 -4.93
C LEU A 96 9.47 7.07 -6.32
N ASP A 97 10.43 6.19 -6.62
CA ASP A 97 10.89 5.97 -7.98
C ASP A 97 9.83 5.26 -8.84
N VAL A 98 10.04 5.26 -10.17
CA VAL A 98 9.08 4.67 -11.12
C VAL A 98 8.88 3.17 -10.90
N ASP A 99 9.96 2.44 -10.61
CA ASP A 99 9.90 1.01 -10.30
C ASP A 99 9.18 0.78 -8.96
N GLU A 100 9.51 1.54 -7.91
CA GLU A 100 8.85 1.46 -6.60
C GLU A 100 7.35 1.79 -6.68
N PHE A 101 6.97 2.75 -7.51
CA PHE A 101 5.57 3.08 -7.75
C PHE A 101 4.83 1.94 -8.45
N ALA A 102 5.46 1.29 -9.44
CA ALA A 102 4.86 0.18 -10.16
C ALA A 102 4.68 -1.07 -9.27
N ASP A 103 5.66 -1.34 -8.41
CA ASP A 103 5.66 -2.45 -7.45
C ASP A 103 4.96 -2.12 -6.11
N LEU A 104 4.35 -0.94 -5.98
CA LEU A 104 3.74 -0.48 -4.74
C LEU A 104 2.63 -1.45 -4.28
N THR A 105 2.78 -1.99 -3.08
CA THR A 105 1.76 -2.86 -2.46
C THR A 105 0.85 -2.12 -1.51
N VAL A 106 -0.30 -2.73 -1.19
CA VAL A 106 -1.24 -2.22 -0.18
C VAL A 106 -0.56 -2.04 1.18
N ALA A 107 0.32 -2.96 1.58
CA ALA A 107 1.06 -2.87 2.85
C ALA A 107 2.08 -1.73 2.84
N ASP A 108 2.78 -1.50 1.73
CA ASP A 108 3.76 -0.42 1.63
C ASP A 108 3.05 0.94 1.74
N LEU A 109 1.96 1.13 1.00
CA LEU A 109 1.17 2.33 1.13
C LEU A 109 0.63 2.51 2.56
N ALA A 110 0.15 1.43 3.21
CA ALA A 110 -0.32 1.49 4.58
C ALA A 110 0.77 1.96 5.55
N ARG A 111 2.01 1.50 5.37
CA ARG A 111 3.17 1.97 6.17
C ARG A 111 3.43 3.45 5.95
N HIS A 112 3.48 3.93 4.70
CA HIS A 112 3.69 5.35 4.42
C HIS A 112 2.63 6.23 5.08
N ILE A 113 1.36 5.82 5.03
CA ILE A 113 0.25 6.52 5.68
C ILE A 113 0.43 6.54 7.20
N ALA A 114 0.78 5.42 7.80
CA ALA A 114 0.96 5.31 9.23
C ALA A 114 2.15 6.17 9.71
N VAL A 115 3.28 6.15 8.99
CA VAL A 115 4.40 7.07 9.25
C VAL A 115 3.96 8.53 9.14
N ALA A 116 3.21 8.90 8.10
CA ALA A 116 2.73 10.28 7.90
C ALA A 116 1.80 10.76 9.03
N ARG A 117 1.06 9.85 9.69
CA ARG A 117 0.22 10.18 10.86
C ARG A 117 1.04 10.50 12.11
N HIS A 118 2.19 9.85 12.27
CA HIS A 118 3.09 10.02 13.42
C HIS A 118 4.18 11.06 13.19
N ALA A 119 4.44 11.41 11.93
CA ALA A 119 5.31 12.51 11.59
C ALA A 119 4.85 13.74 12.39
N PRO A 120 5.71 14.33 13.23
CA PRO A 120 5.33 15.53 13.96
C PRO A 120 4.92 16.54 12.89
N ALA A 121 3.64 16.95 12.92
CA ALA A 121 3.14 17.99 12.03
C ALA A 121 4.15 19.12 12.08
N GLY A 122 4.85 19.34 10.96
CA GLY A 122 6.04 20.17 10.92
C GLY A 122 5.79 21.43 11.71
N GLU A 123 6.60 21.60 12.75
CA GLU A 123 6.72 22.81 13.53
C GLU A 123 6.64 24.00 12.58
N ASP A 124 5.80 24.97 12.92
CA ASP A 124 5.68 26.27 12.29
C ASP A 124 7.07 26.82 11.94
N ALA A 125 7.51 26.57 10.70
CA ALA A 125 8.76 27.05 10.16
C ALA A 125 8.43 27.99 9.01
N ASP A 126 7.82 29.15 9.33
CA ASP A 126 8.24 30.48 8.85
C ASP A 126 7.42 31.61 9.50
N GLY A 127 8.10 32.51 10.24
CA GLY A 127 7.87 33.97 10.17
C GLY A 127 6.92 34.64 11.15
#